data_AF-A0A940V322-F1
#
_entry.id   AF-A0A940V322-F1
#
_cell.length_a   1.000
_cell.length_b   1.000
_cell.length_c   1.000
_cell.angle_alpha   90.00
_cell.angle_beta   90.00
_cell.angle_gamma   90.00
#
_symmetry.space_group_name_H-M   'P 1'
#
loop_
_entity.id
_entity.type
_entity.pdbx_description
1 polymer ?
#
loop_
_entity_poly.entity_id
_entity_poly.type
_entity_poly.pdbx_seq_one_letter_code
_entity_poly.pdbx_strand_id
1 'polypeptide(L)'
;MNKTEYLNALKEALKDTEESVMEEIVSDYEEHFQVGTEKGKSEEQICEELGSINDLVDEIKEVYQAKDGKQNKEDENQTNSNDRKTSERRFNIPNIDGEKIGDAINNALDSAGEAISKIDVIEIGHSLKNTLEQATSSINNFADTYLKNSFDFNRGNTEGSSENVSKSYETGEGPEDVEKSNVSYDFENNYQEAEETEKCPDTPTDDVTRTDTKEAADQNHEQQNTSDNKTGDSLNLVINGECADVTIVKSPNQKMNINYVNNGNERQKQFFEFYSYKEGNTIYAGIRRVGKAVFLFHLNHNSMSIHVELPESMNNMDVKTASGDIKLFDVKAERIIVGAASGEITLKRVISTDLRIKCASGDINLETVNSVKLNAGTMSGDIKADDLDAKFVSLKSGSGDIEAGNITADIIDNSSISGDVDLHQVKVSECKIRSTSGDIDIDGMNMNNTDASCISGKIKIQKICGDGLVVGSTSGNITLDVNVKRCHASSKSGNVDARCEGDVALESNSTSGNIKIGLKNFGNGYRVESRTTSGVLNIKYQDMIQSNLRSGTYTYGKQGSEMMISTVSGDIRLTD
;
A
#
# COMPACT_ATOMS: atom_id res chain seq x y z
N MET A 1 38.66 -34.01 -9.60
CA MET A 1 37.53 -33.99 -10.55
C MET A 1 37.48 -32.59 -11.12
N ASN A 2 37.34 -32.44 -12.43
CA ASN A 2 37.20 -31.12 -13.07
C ASN A 2 35.71 -30.76 -13.27
N LYS A 3 35.40 -29.51 -13.66
CA LYS A 3 34.02 -29.02 -13.86
C LYS A 3 33.21 -29.97 -14.75
N THR A 4 33.80 -30.37 -15.88
CA THR A 4 33.14 -31.21 -16.88
C THR A 4 32.81 -32.60 -16.33
N GLU A 5 33.74 -33.21 -15.59
CA GLU A 5 33.54 -34.51 -14.94
C GLU A 5 32.45 -34.43 -13.86
N TYR A 6 32.43 -33.36 -13.06
CA TYR A 6 31.44 -33.16 -12.00
C TYR A 6 30.03 -32.99 -12.57
N LEU A 7 29.85 -32.10 -13.55
CA LEU A 7 28.54 -31.84 -14.16
C LEU A 7 28.00 -33.07 -14.92
N ASN A 8 28.87 -33.84 -15.57
CA ASN A 8 28.45 -35.07 -16.24
C ASN A 8 28.03 -36.16 -15.24
N ALA A 9 28.76 -36.30 -14.13
CA ALA A 9 28.40 -37.23 -13.08
C ALA A 9 27.09 -36.81 -12.35
N LEU A 10 26.85 -35.51 -12.20
CA LEU A 10 25.58 -34.96 -11.68
C LEU A 10 24.41 -35.27 -12.63
N LYS A 11 24.56 -35.01 -13.94
CA LYS A 11 23.55 -35.36 -14.96
C LYS A 11 23.23 -36.85 -14.96
N GLU A 12 24.25 -37.70 -14.92
CA GLU A 12 24.06 -39.16 -14.91
C GLU A 12 23.33 -39.62 -13.63
N ALA A 13 23.56 -38.96 -12.50
CA ALA A 13 22.91 -39.29 -11.25
C ALA A 13 21.46 -38.75 -11.14
N LEU A 14 21.11 -37.73 -11.94
CA LEU A 14 19.78 -37.12 -12.04
C LEU A 14 18.94 -37.61 -13.23
N LYS A 15 19.41 -38.63 -13.97
CA LYS A 15 18.72 -39.16 -15.16
C LYS A 15 17.30 -39.69 -14.93
N ASP A 16 16.96 -39.98 -13.68
CA ASP A 16 15.63 -40.48 -13.28
C ASP A 16 14.68 -39.35 -12.83
N THR A 17 15.14 -38.08 -12.88
CA THR A 17 14.36 -36.87 -12.56
C THR A 17 13.81 -36.23 -13.86
N GLU A 18 12.74 -35.43 -13.76
CA GLU A 18 12.18 -34.70 -14.90
C GLU A 18 13.24 -33.82 -15.60
N GLU A 19 13.22 -33.79 -16.93
CA GLU A 19 14.24 -33.10 -17.75
C GLU A 19 14.33 -31.61 -17.42
N SER A 20 13.21 -30.95 -17.18
CA SER A 20 13.11 -29.54 -16.77
C SER A 20 13.86 -29.26 -15.45
N VAL A 21 13.68 -30.14 -14.47
CA VAL A 21 14.30 -30.07 -13.13
C VAL A 21 15.80 -30.38 -13.21
N MET A 22 16.19 -31.36 -14.02
CA MET A 22 17.59 -31.69 -14.23
C MET A 22 18.33 -30.51 -14.89
N GLU A 23 17.73 -29.86 -15.88
CA GLU A 23 18.32 -28.69 -16.54
C GLU A 23 18.50 -27.50 -15.58
N GLU A 24 17.51 -27.23 -14.73
CA GLU A 24 17.59 -26.19 -13.69
C GLU A 24 18.75 -26.46 -12.71
N ILE A 25 18.82 -27.69 -12.16
CA ILE A 25 19.86 -28.07 -11.20
C ILE A 25 21.27 -28.01 -11.83
N VAL A 26 21.41 -28.44 -13.09
CA VAL A 26 22.71 -28.39 -13.77
C VAL A 26 23.12 -26.94 -14.04
N SER A 27 22.19 -26.08 -14.46
CA SER A 27 22.45 -24.66 -14.73
C SER A 27 22.99 -23.95 -13.50
N ASP A 28 22.39 -24.23 -12.34
CA ASP A 28 22.80 -23.70 -11.04
C ASP A 28 24.23 -24.09 -10.65
N TYR A 29 24.59 -25.36 -10.85
CA TYR A 29 25.94 -25.85 -10.56
C TYR A 29 26.96 -25.27 -11.54
N GLU A 30 26.58 -25.09 -12.81
CA GLU A 30 27.42 -24.43 -13.80
C GLU A 30 27.72 -22.97 -13.43
N GLU A 31 26.73 -22.22 -12.93
CA GLU A 31 26.91 -20.87 -12.40
C GLU A 31 27.83 -20.87 -11.16
N HIS A 32 27.74 -21.86 -10.29
CA HIS A 32 28.62 -21.97 -9.12
C HIS A 32 30.10 -22.18 -9.52
N PHE A 33 30.37 -22.98 -10.55
CA PHE A 33 31.72 -23.10 -11.11
C PHE A 33 32.20 -21.77 -11.67
N GLN A 34 31.35 -21.03 -12.38
CA GLN A 34 31.68 -19.72 -12.93
C GLN A 34 32.06 -18.71 -11.82
N VAL A 35 31.21 -18.58 -10.80
CA VAL A 35 31.45 -17.69 -9.64
C VAL A 35 32.71 -18.11 -8.85
N GLY A 36 32.96 -19.41 -8.72
CA GLY A 36 34.15 -19.94 -8.05
C GLY A 36 35.44 -19.63 -8.81
N THR A 37 35.42 -19.74 -10.13
CA THR A 37 36.56 -19.38 -11.00
C THR A 37 36.81 -17.87 -10.99
N GLU A 38 35.77 -17.03 -11.01
CA GLU A 38 35.89 -15.57 -10.89
C GLU A 38 36.51 -15.14 -9.55
N LYS A 39 36.31 -15.93 -8.49
CA LYS A 39 36.95 -15.74 -7.17
C LYS A 39 38.36 -16.34 -7.08
N GLY A 40 38.91 -16.84 -8.18
CA GLY A 40 40.28 -17.36 -8.26
C GLY A 40 40.48 -18.75 -7.65
N LYS A 41 39.42 -19.53 -7.43
CA LYS A 41 39.52 -20.92 -6.96
C LYS A 41 39.82 -21.87 -8.11
N SER A 42 40.52 -22.98 -7.84
CA SER A 42 40.67 -24.05 -8.82
C SER A 42 39.40 -24.89 -8.91
N GLU A 43 39.17 -25.55 -10.04
CA GLU A 43 37.98 -26.42 -10.23
C GLU A 43 37.95 -27.57 -9.21
N GLU A 44 39.12 -28.07 -8.79
CA GLU A 44 39.22 -29.11 -7.77
C GLU A 44 38.76 -28.62 -6.40
N GLN A 45 39.09 -27.38 -6.03
CA GLN A 45 38.62 -26.76 -4.79
C GLN A 45 37.11 -26.55 -4.81
N ILE A 46 36.55 -26.17 -5.96
CA ILE A 46 35.11 -26.01 -6.13
C ILE A 46 34.42 -27.38 -6.02
N CYS A 47 34.98 -28.44 -6.61
CA CYS A 47 34.45 -29.81 -6.47
C CYS A 47 34.50 -30.31 -5.01
N GLU A 48 35.57 -30.00 -4.27
CA GLU A 48 35.67 -30.34 -2.84
C GLU A 48 34.63 -29.58 -1.99
N GLU A 49 34.34 -28.33 -2.33
CA GLU A 49 33.32 -27.51 -1.66
C GLU A 49 31.88 -27.97 -1.95
N LEU A 50 31.61 -28.45 -3.17
CA LEU A 50 30.31 -28.95 -3.58
C LEU A 50 29.99 -30.33 -2.99
N GLY A 51 30.99 -31.08 -2.53
CA GLY A 51 30.81 -32.36 -1.85
C GLY A 51 30.49 -33.54 -2.79
N SER A 52 30.08 -34.66 -2.18
CA SER A 52 29.80 -35.93 -2.86
C SER A 52 28.52 -35.87 -3.68
N ILE A 53 28.59 -36.27 -4.95
CA ILE A 53 27.45 -36.31 -5.87
C ILE A 53 26.35 -37.26 -5.38
N ASN A 54 26.71 -38.37 -4.71
CA ASN A 54 25.72 -39.32 -4.20
C ASN A 54 24.88 -38.71 -3.05
N ASP A 55 25.51 -37.95 -2.16
CA ASP A 55 24.84 -37.31 -1.03
C ASP A 55 23.87 -36.24 -1.53
N LEU A 56 24.26 -35.51 -2.57
CA LEU A 56 23.44 -34.52 -3.27
C LEU A 56 22.22 -35.16 -3.96
N VAL A 57 22.40 -36.32 -4.58
CA VAL A 57 21.33 -37.03 -5.30
C VAL A 57 20.32 -37.63 -4.34
N ASP A 58 20.76 -38.12 -3.19
CA ASP A 58 19.88 -38.59 -2.13
C ASP A 58 19.07 -37.41 -1.54
N GLU A 59 19.67 -36.23 -1.37
CA GLU A 59 19.00 -35.00 -0.94
C GLU A 59 17.95 -34.53 -1.95
N ILE A 60 18.25 -34.60 -3.25
CA ILE A 60 17.30 -34.26 -4.32
C ILE A 60 16.14 -35.27 -4.36
N LYS A 61 16.41 -36.57 -4.20
CA LYS A 61 15.35 -37.60 -4.18
C LYS A 61 14.40 -37.46 -2.99
N GLU A 62 14.91 -37.09 -1.82
CA GLU A 62 14.07 -36.85 -0.62
C GLU A 62 13.15 -35.62 -0.78
N VAL A 63 13.63 -34.55 -1.44
CA VAL A 63 12.85 -33.32 -1.66
C VAL A 63 11.75 -33.52 -2.72
N TYR A 64 12.01 -34.33 -3.75
CA TYR A 64 11.06 -34.50 -4.87
C TYR A 64 10.05 -35.65 -4.67
N GLN A 65 10.38 -36.71 -3.93
CA GLN A 65 9.42 -37.78 -3.61
C GLN A 65 8.30 -37.34 -2.63
N ALA A 66 8.46 -36.18 -1.98
CA ALA A 66 7.42 -35.58 -1.13
C ALA A 66 6.31 -34.85 -1.91
N LYS A 67 6.43 -34.67 -3.23
CA LYS A 67 5.50 -33.87 -4.06
C LYS A 67 4.51 -34.67 -4.92
N ASP A 68 4.64 -36.00 -5.03
CA ASP A 68 3.77 -36.86 -5.87
C ASP A 68 2.37 -37.18 -5.28
N GLY A 69 1.87 -36.27 -4.43
CA GLY A 69 0.64 -36.45 -3.66
C GLY A 69 -0.42 -35.39 -3.91
N LYS A 70 -0.53 -34.81 -5.12
CA LYS A 70 -1.75 -34.22 -5.72
C LYS A 70 -1.42 -33.28 -6.89
N GLN A 71 -1.60 -33.76 -8.12
CA GLN A 71 -2.33 -33.02 -9.15
C GLN A 71 -2.69 -33.99 -10.29
N ASN A 72 -3.97 -34.06 -10.62
CA ASN A 72 -4.41 -34.60 -11.90
C ASN A 72 -5.80 -34.07 -12.22
N LYS A 73 -5.97 -33.74 -13.52
CA LYS A 73 -7.16 -33.29 -14.28
C LYS A 73 -7.24 -31.77 -14.47
N GLU A 74 -7.25 -31.24 -15.69
CA GLU A 74 -7.57 -31.81 -17.01
C GLU A 74 -6.98 -30.96 -18.14
N ASP A 75 -6.44 -31.66 -19.14
CA ASP A 75 -5.92 -31.16 -20.42
C ASP A 75 -7.03 -30.87 -21.45
N GLU A 76 -6.71 -29.89 -22.29
CA GLU A 76 -6.89 -29.82 -23.75
C GLU A 76 -8.26 -30.02 -24.42
N ASN A 77 -8.62 -29.04 -25.27
CA ASN A 77 -8.87 -29.37 -26.68
C ASN A 77 -8.70 -28.18 -27.67
N GLN A 78 -7.64 -28.29 -28.46
CA GLN A 78 -7.52 -28.17 -29.92
C GLN A 78 -8.17 -27.03 -30.73
N THR A 79 -7.25 -26.30 -31.37
CA THR A 79 -7.23 -25.75 -32.74
C THR A 79 -8.12 -26.41 -33.80
N ASN A 80 -8.74 -25.61 -34.68
CA ASN A 80 -8.34 -25.54 -36.10
C ASN A 80 -9.09 -24.47 -36.93
N SER A 81 -8.35 -23.96 -37.91
CA SER A 81 -8.71 -23.05 -39.00
C SER A 81 -9.65 -23.68 -40.04
N ASN A 82 -10.42 -22.85 -40.76
CA ASN A 82 -10.49 -22.89 -42.23
C ASN A 82 -11.37 -21.79 -42.87
N ASP A 83 -10.87 -21.31 -44.00
CA ASP A 83 -11.47 -20.44 -45.02
C ASP A 83 -12.91 -20.80 -45.44
N ARG A 84 -13.71 -19.78 -45.81
CA ARG A 84 -14.30 -19.65 -47.17
C ARG A 84 -15.23 -18.45 -47.38
N LYS A 85 -14.97 -17.76 -48.50
CA LYS A 85 -15.90 -17.24 -49.54
C LYS A 85 -16.76 -16.00 -49.24
N THR A 86 -16.33 -14.92 -49.89
CA THR A 86 -17.10 -13.79 -50.41
C THR A 86 -18.37 -14.21 -51.17
N SER A 87 -19.48 -13.53 -50.88
CA SER A 87 -20.63 -13.43 -51.78
C SER A 87 -21.11 -11.97 -51.83
N GLU A 88 -21.09 -11.41 -53.04
CA GLU A 88 -21.57 -10.06 -53.34
C GLU A 88 -23.10 -10.00 -53.20
N ARG A 89 -23.61 -9.08 -52.38
CA ARG A 89 -24.98 -8.56 -52.51
C ARG A 89 -24.91 -7.11 -52.96
N ARG A 90 -25.33 -6.87 -54.20
CA ARG A 90 -25.54 -5.52 -54.75
C ARG A 90 -26.66 -4.83 -53.95
N PHE A 91 -26.32 -3.83 -53.15
CA PHE A 91 -27.26 -2.82 -52.69
C PHE A 91 -27.25 -1.66 -53.67
N ASN A 92 -28.42 -1.36 -54.23
CA ASN A 92 -28.64 -0.23 -55.12
C ASN A 92 -28.75 1.04 -54.26
N ILE A 93 -27.72 1.87 -54.26
CA ILE A 93 -27.70 3.14 -53.50
C ILE A 93 -28.17 4.25 -54.44
N PRO A 94 -29.20 5.05 -54.10
CA PRO A 94 -29.60 6.19 -54.90
C PRO A 94 -28.49 7.26 -54.90
N ASN A 95 -28.38 7.96 -56.03
CA ASN A 95 -27.41 9.00 -56.35
C ASN A 95 -26.94 9.81 -55.13
N ILE A 96 -25.73 9.51 -54.64
CA ILE A 96 -25.09 10.22 -53.54
C ILE A 96 -24.37 11.44 -54.11
N ASP A 97 -24.72 12.60 -53.57
CA ASP A 97 -24.20 13.92 -53.94
C ASP A 97 -22.75 14.06 -53.44
N GLY A 98 -21.77 13.85 -54.33
CA GLY A 98 -20.35 13.76 -54.00
C GLY A 98 -19.74 15.03 -53.41
N GLU A 99 -20.33 16.20 -53.68
CA GLU A 99 -19.92 17.47 -53.06
C GLU A 99 -20.24 17.49 -51.56
N LYS A 100 -21.42 17.01 -51.15
CA LYS A 100 -21.79 16.96 -49.72
C LYS A 100 -20.95 15.98 -48.90
N ILE A 101 -20.48 14.91 -49.53
CA ILE A 101 -19.53 13.98 -48.90
C ILE A 101 -18.14 14.59 -48.82
N GLY A 102 -17.67 15.25 -49.88
CA GLY A 102 -16.39 15.95 -49.87
C GLY A 102 -16.34 17.01 -48.77
N ASP A 103 -17.40 17.81 -48.65
CA ASP A 103 -17.50 18.84 -47.61
C ASP A 103 -17.61 18.24 -46.21
N ALA A 104 -18.35 17.14 -46.02
CA ALA A 104 -18.44 16.46 -44.73
C ALA A 104 -17.09 15.84 -44.30
N ILE A 105 -16.36 15.24 -45.25
CA ILE A 105 -15.02 14.66 -45.01
C ILE A 105 -14.01 15.76 -44.71
N ASN A 106 -14.00 16.85 -45.47
CA ASN A 106 -13.09 17.96 -45.27
C ASN A 106 -13.37 18.69 -43.95
N ASN A 107 -14.64 18.94 -43.60
CA ASN A 107 -14.99 19.51 -42.30
C ASN A 107 -14.61 18.57 -41.13
N ALA A 108 -14.72 17.25 -41.32
CA ALA A 108 -14.28 16.28 -40.32
C ALA A 108 -12.75 16.23 -40.18
N LEU A 109 -12.01 16.37 -41.29
CA LEU A 109 -10.54 16.47 -41.29
C LEU A 109 -10.05 17.77 -40.68
N ASP A 110 -10.71 18.89 -40.94
CA ASP A 110 -10.38 20.19 -40.34
C ASP A 110 -10.70 20.19 -38.85
N SER A 111 -11.84 19.62 -38.44
CA SER A 111 -12.19 19.47 -37.02
C SER A 111 -11.25 18.52 -36.28
N ALA A 112 -10.83 17.43 -36.93
CA ALA A 112 -9.81 16.52 -36.39
C ALA A 112 -8.44 17.20 -36.32
N GLY A 113 -8.06 17.99 -37.33
CA GLY A 113 -6.83 18.78 -37.34
C GLY A 113 -6.80 19.84 -36.24
N GLU A 114 -7.93 20.52 -36.00
CA GLU A 114 -8.06 21.50 -34.92
C GLU A 114 -8.04 20.83 -33.54
N ALA A 115 -8.71 19.69 -33.38
CA ALA A 115 -8.68 18.88 -32.15
C ALA A 115 -7.27 18.36 -31.86
N ILE A 116 -6.54 17.89 -32.87
CA ILE A 116 -5.15 17.43 -32.77
C ILE A 116 -4.22 18.61 -32.47
N SER A 117 -4.45 19.80 -33.03
CA SER A 117 -3.65 21.00 -32.73
C SER A 117 -3.84 21.53 -31.29
N LYS A 118 -4.95 21.16 -30.64
CA LYS A 118 -5.24 21.47 -29.22
C LYS A 118 -4.75 20.37 -28.27
N ILE A 119 -4.21 19.27 -28.79
CA ILE A 119 -3.49 18.29 -27.97
C ILE A 119 -2.11 18.87 -27.67
N ASP A 120 -1.96 19.42 -26.47
CA ASP A 120 -0.65 19.86 -26.02
C ASP A 120 0.21 18.62 -25.66
N VAL A 121 0.95 18.13 -26.65
CA VAL A 121 1.91 17.02 -26.50
C VAL A 121 2.98 17.37 -25.46
N ILE A 122 3.23 18.66 -25.23
CA ILE A 122 4.18 19.15 -24.23
C ILE A 122 3.58 19.00 -22.82
N GLU A 123 2.29 19.27 -22.62
CA GLU A 123 1.60 19.06 -21.34
C GLU A 123 1.47 17.57 -20.97
N ILE A 124 1.09 16.71 -21.92
CA ILE A 124 1.09 15.25 -21.72
C ILE A 124 2.51 14.77 -21.44
N GLY A 125 3.50 15.25 -22.19
CA GLY A 125 4.91 14.96 -21.98
C GLY A 125 5.41 15.41 -20.61
N HIS A 126 4.99 16.59 -20.13
CA HIS A 126 5.31 17.08 -18.78
C HIS A 126 4.59 16.28 -17.70
N SER A 127 3.33 15.89 -17.89
CA SER A 127 2.59 15.07 -16.94
C SER A 127 3.19 13.66 -16.84
N LEU A 128 3.50 13.03 -17.99
CA LEU A 128 4.20 11.75 -18.04
C LEU A 128 5.59 11.88 -17.42
N LYS A 129 6.36 12.92 -17.76
CA LYS A 129 7.71 13.17 -17.25
C LYS A 129 7.70 13.43 -15.75
N ASN A 130 6.79 14.26 -15.23
CA ASN A 130 6.69 14.53 -13.80
C ASN A 130 6.27 13.26 -13.03
N THR A 131 5.38 12.45 -13.60
CA THR A 131 4.94 11.18 -12.99
C THR A 131 6.05 10.13 -13.06
N LEU A 132 6.77 10.01 -14.19
CA LEU A 132 7.96 9.16 -14.34
C LEU A 132 9.08 9.64 -13.44
N GLU A 133 9.31 10.93 -13.27
CA GLU A 133 10.30 11.49 -12.35
C GLU A 133 9.88 11.25 -10.89
N GLN A 134 8.58 11.23 -10.56
CA GLN A 134 8.08 10.86 -9.23
C GLN A 134 8.16 9.35 -8.95
N ALA A 135 7.80 8.51 -9.91
CA ALA A 135 7.95 7.06 -9.82
C ALA A 135 9.43 6.67 -9.76
N THR A 136 10.25 7.25 -10.64
CA THR A 136 11.70 7.03 -10.70
C THR A 136 12.40 7.63 -9.49
N SER A 137 11.96 8.77 -8.93
CA SER A 137 12.51 9.28 -7.67
C SER A 137 12.06 8.45 -6.47
N SER A 138 10.88 7.83 -6.50
CA SER A 138 10.45 6.88 -5.46
C SER A 138 11.25 5.58 -5.52
N ILE A 139 11.52 5.07 -6.73
CA ILE A 139 12.37 3.89 -7.01
C ILE A 139 13.85 4.18 -6.71
N ASN A 140 14.37 5.34 -7.13
CA ASN A 140 15.75 5.74 -6.87
C ASN A 140 15.96 6.11 -5.40
N ASN A 141 14.99 6.72 -4.71
CA ASN A 141 15.07 6.90 -3.24
C ASN A 141 14.96 5.55 -2.51
N PHE A 142 14.22 4.58 -3.04
CA PHE A 142 14.20 3.21 -2.55
C PHE A 142 15.58 2.54 -2.69
N ALA A 143 16.24 2.67 -3.85
CA ALA A 143 17.57 2.11 -4.11
C ALA A 143 18.72 2.86 -3.41
N ASP A 144 18.79 4.18 -3.52
CA ASP A 144 19.93 4.99 -3.06
C ASP A 144 19.87 5.37 -1.57
N THR A 145 18.67 5.53 -0.99
CA THR A 145 18.57 5.98 0.42
C THR A 145 18.39 4.82 1.40
N TYR A 146 17.72 3.73 0.98
CA TYR A 146 17.39 2.62 1.86
C TYR A 146 18.12 1.33 1.48
N LEU A 147 18.13 0.86 0.23
CA LEU A 147 18.85 -0.38 -0.08
C LEU A 147 20.38 -0.24 0.01
N LYS A 148 20.98 0.86 -0.47
CA LYS A 148 22.44 1.08 -0.36
C LYS A 148 22.94 1.32 1.06
N ASN A 149 22.15 1.91 1.95
CA ASN A 149 22.56 2.21 3.33
C ASN A 149 22.03 1.23 4.39
N SER A 150 21.03 0.39 4.09
CA SER A 150 20.40 -0.50 5.09
C SER A 150 21.04 -1.89 5.19
N PHE A 151 21.86 -2.29 4.21
CA PHE A 151 22.55 -3.60 4.23
C PHE A 151 24.07 -3.49 4.43
N ASP A 152 24.63 -2.27 4.45
CA ASP A 152 26.03 -2.02 4.81
C ASP A 152 26.10 -1.56 6.28
N PHE A 153 26.23 -2.50 7.22
CA PHE A 153 26.53 -2.18 8.61
C PHE A 153 27.70 -2.98 9.19
N ASN A 154 28.51 -2.27 9.96
CA ASN A 154 29.74 -2.73 10.59
C ASN A 154 29.55 -4.06 11.34
N ARG A 155 30.35 -5.07 10.97
CA ARG A 155 30.57 -6.29 11.75
C ARG A 155 31.26 -5.94 13.07
N GLY A 156 30.49 -5.52 14.07
CA GLY A 156 30.97 -5.42 15.44
C GLY A 156 31.18 -6.81 16.04
N ASN A 157 32.28 -7.01 16.76
CA ASN A 157 32.59 -8.24 17.51
C ASN A 157 31.73 -8.35 18.79
N THR A 158 30.41 -8.44 18.66
CA THR A 158 29.52 -8.79 19.77
C THR A 158 29.32 -10.31 19.83
N GLU A 159 29.20 -10.91 21.01
CA GLU A 159 28.91 -12.36 21.13
C GLU A 159 27.50 -12.68 20.60
N GLY A 160 27.39 -13.68 19.72
CA GLY A 160 26.14 -14.16 19.14
C GLY A 160 25.82 -15.59 19.57
N SER A 161 24.54 -16.00 19.44
CA SER A 161 24.08 -17.36 19.75
C SER A 161 23.37 -17.97 18.55
N SER A 162 23.65 -19.25 18.27
CA SER A 162 22.94 -20.08 17.29
C SER A 162 21.71 -20.80 17.87
N GLU A 163 21.59 -20.84 19.21
CA GLU A 163 20.49 -21.47 19.94
C GLU A 163 19.38 -20.46 20.28
N ASN A 164 18.23 -20.96 20.76
CA ASN A 164 17.13 -20.14 21.26
C ASN A 164 17.62 -19.25 22.41
N VAL A 165 17.22 -17.98 22.41
CA VAL A 165 17.68 -16.99 23.40
C VAL A 165 16.48 -16.24 23.97
N SER A 166 16.42 -16.11 25.29
CA SER A 166 15.52 -15.15 25.95
C SER A 166 16.33 -14.15 26.76
N LYS A 167 16.16 -12.85 26.49
CA LYS A 167 16.78 -11.75 27.24
C LYS A 167 15.73 -10.77 27.73
N SER A 168 15.90 -10.28 28.96
CA SER A 168 15.08 -9.22 29.53
C SER A 168 15.92 -7.97 29.77
N TYR A 169 15.36 -6.80 29.46
CA TYR A 169 15.97 -5.50 29.71
C TYR A 169 15.08 -4.66 30.62
N GLU A 170 15.67 -4.12 31.68
CA GLU A 170 14.96 -3.25 32.61
C GLU A 170 15.03 -1.79 32.17
N THR A 171 13.93 -1.07 32.42
CA THR A 171 13.82 0.37 32.28
C THR A 171 14.59 1.04 33.42
N GLY A 172 15.87 1.25 33.17
CA GLY A 172 16.79 1.93 34.09
C GLY A 172 17.65 0.97 34.90
N GLU A 173 18.76 0.53 34.30
CA GLU A 173 20.06 0.34 34.95
C GLU A 173 21.13 -0.01 33.88
N GLY A 174 22.39 0.35 34.20
CA GLY A 174 23.60 0.10 33.40
C GLY A 174 24.04 -1.36 33.44
N PRO A 175 25.18 -1.72 32.83
CA PRO A 175 25.48 -3.11 32.49
C PRO A 175 25.93 -3.89 33.73
N GLU A 176 25.30 -5.04 33.99
CA GLU A 176 25.91 -6.12 34.74
C GLU A 176 25.90 -7.42 33.93
N ASP A 177 26.99 -8.15 34.11
CA ASP A 177 27.47 -9.27 33.31
C ASP A 177 26.62 -10.56 33.46
N VAL A 178 26.83 -11.40 32.46
CA VAL A 178 26.28 -12.75 32.20
C VAL A 178 26.22 -13.67 33.43
N GLU A 179 25.04 -14.25 33.68
CA GLU A 179 24.95 -15.60 34.27
C GLU A 179 24.11 -16.54 33.39
N LYS A 180 24.78 -17.55 32.84
CA LYS A 180 24.14 -18.75 32.31
C LYS A 180 23.58 -19.55 33.49
N SER A 181 22.26 -19.66 33.60
CA SER A 181 21.64 -20.67 34.46
C SER A 181 20.78 -21.63 33.61
N ASN A 182 21.30 -22.85 33.46
CA ASN A 182 20.53 -24.02 33.07
C ASN A 182 19.55 -24.33 34.20
N VAL A 183 18.25 -24.19 33.99
CA VAL A 183 17.27 -24.91 34.83
C VAL A 183 16.06 -25.33 34.01
N SER A 184 15.89 -26.66 33.90
CA SER A 184 14.68 -27.37 33.51
C SER A 184 13.56 -27.13 34.52
N TYR A 185 12.33 -26.87 34.07
CA TYR A 185 11.16 -27.04 34.91
C TYR A 185 10.03 -27.75 34.16
N ASP A 186 9.67 -28.90 34.72
CA ASP A 186 8.45 -29.67 34.45
C ASP A 186 7.22 -28.86 34.85
N PHE A 187 6.21 -28.88 33.99
CA PHE A 187 4.87 -28.36 34.27
C PHE A 187 4.07 -29.46 35.00
N GLU A 188 3.77 -29.26 36.28
CA GLU A 188 2.60 -29.88 36.91
C GLU A 188 1.71 -28.84 37.59
N ASN A 189 0.41 -29.03 37.32
CA ASN A 189 -0.73 -28.23 37.72
C ASN A 189 -0.82 -27.98 39.22
N ASN A 190 -1.32 -26.79 39.61
CA ASN A 190 -2.51 -26.76 40.46
C ASN A 190 -3.25 -25.42 40.42
N TYR A 191 -4.53 -25.51 40.07
CA TYR A 191 -5.57 -24.51 40.30
C TYR A 191 -5.94 -24.47 41.79
N GLN A 192 -6.08 -23.29 42.39
CA GLN A 192 -7.08 -23.05 43.43
C GLN A 192 -7.63 -21.61 43.37
N GLU A 193 -8.95 -21.53 43.24
CA GLU A 193 -9.81 -20.36 43.40
C GLU A 193 -9.87 -19.90 44.86
N ALA A 194 -10.11 -18.60 45.09
CA ALA A 194 -10.82 -18.14 46.27
C ALA A 194 -11.62 -16.85 45.97
N GLU A 195 -12.88 -16.91 46.37
CA GLU A 195 -13.99 -15.99 46.15
C GLU A 195 -13.94 -14.68 46.97
N GLU A 196 -14.82 -13.79 46.52
CA GLU A 196 -15.27 -12.48 47.01
C GLU A 196 -15.59 -12.40 48.51
N THR A 197 -15.54 -11.18 49.07
CA THR A 197 -16.63 -10.65 49.92
C THR A 197 -16.61 -9.12 49.96
N GLU A 198 -17.73 -8.52 49.55
CA GLU A 198 -18.11 -7.12 49.80
C GLU A 198 -18.54 -6.89 51.26
N LYS A 199 -18.34 -5.65 51.77
CA LYS A 199 -19.37 -4.83 52.44
C LYS A 199 -18.83 -3.50 52.99
N CYS A 200 -19.47 -2.39 52.62
CA CYS A 200 -19.55 -1.16 53.41
C CYS A 200 -20.67 -1.27 54.46
N PRO A 201 -20.75 -0.37 55.48
CA PRO A 201 -21.59 0.83 55.30
C PRO A 201 -21.24 2.11 56.12
N ASP A 202 -21.85 3.22 55.64
CA ASP A 202 -22.46 4.38 56.31
C ASP A 202 -21.68 5.52 57.02
N THR A 203 -21.98 6.74 56.54
CA THR A 203 -21.92 8.08 57.18
C THR A 203 -23.29 8.39 57.84
N PRO A 204 -23.47 9.40 58.76
CA PRO A 204 -23.58 10.82 58.37
C PRO A 204 -23.26 11.88 59.48
N THR A 205 -23.08 13.16 59.11
CA THR A 205 -23.78 14.34 59.71
C THR A 205 -23.36 15.66 59.03
N ASP A 206 -24.34 16.30 58.40
CA ASP A 206 -24.75 17.72 58.38
C ASP A 206 -23.77 18.84 58.79
N ASP A 207 -23.66 19.90 57.97
CA ASP A 207 -24.37 21.17 58.23
C ASP A 207 -24.29 22.14 57.02
N VAL A 208 -25.32 22.98 56.92
CA VAL A 208 -25.72 23.88 55.85
C VAL A 208 -25.17 25.30 56.09
N THR A 209 -24.77 26.02 55.04
CA THR A 209 -25.20 27.42 54.80
C THR A 209 -24.77 27.93 53.42
N ARG A 210 -25.75 28.51 52.71
CA ARG A 210 -25.63 29.31 51.49
C ARG A 210 -25.40 30.77 51.84
N THR A 211 -24.60 31.49 51.05
CA THR A 211 -24.89 32.87 50.61
C THR A 211 -24.11 33.19 49.34
N ASP A 212 -24.83 33.65 48.31
CA ASP A 212 -24.32 34.24 47.07
C ASP A 212 -23.88 35.70 47.30
N THR A 213 -22.76 36.13 46.71
CA THR A 213 -22.60 37.47 46.11
C THR A 213 -21.45 37.48 45.10
N LYS A 214 -21.74 38.06 43.92
CA LYS A 214 -20.80 38.41 42.85
C LYS A 214 -19.92 39.60 43.26
N GLU A 215 -18.65 39.60 42.88
CA GLU A 215 -18.01 40.64 42.04
C GLU A 215 -16.51 40.39 41.85
N ALA A 216 -16.03 40.78 40.67
CA ALA A 216 -14.69 40.52 40.12
C ALA A 216 -13.63 41.47 40.66
N ALA A 217 -12.41 40.98 40.88
CA ALA A 217 -11.15 41.72 40.66
C ALA A 217 -9.94 40.76 40.79
N ASP A 218 -9.44 40.38 39.63
CA ASP A 218 -8.05 40.29 39.19
C ASP A 218 -6.87 40.24 40.21
N GLN A 219 -5.87 39.46 39.78
CA GLN A 219 -4.44 39.45 40.15
C GLN A 219 -3.93 38.45 41.20
N ASN A 220 -3.11 37.54 40.65
CA ASN A 220 -1.95 36.86 41.24
C ASN A 220 -2.21 35.78 42.29
N HIS A 221 -2.30 34.54 41.81
CA HIS A 221 -1.82 33.39 42.58
C HIS A 221 -0.92 32.52 41.71
N GLU A 222 0.33 32.41 42.17
CA GLU A 222 1.28 31.35 41.85
C GLU A 222 0.58 30.00 41.98
N GLN A 223 0.20 29.40 40.85
CA GLN A 223 -0.10 27.97 40.83
C GLN A 223 1.23 27.23 40.80
N GLN A 224 1.49 26.55 41.91
CA GLN A 224 2.40 25.42 41.99
C GLN A 224 2.09 24.47 40.83
N ASN A 225 2.92 24.54 39.79
CA ASN A 225 3.11 23.44 38.87
C ASN A 225 3.62 22.26 39.69
N THR A 226 2.72 21.36 40.08
CA THR A 226 3.06 19.94 40.18
C THR A 226 3.29 19.44 38.76
N SER A 227 4.43 19.84 38.20
CA SER A 227 5.02 19.19 37.05
C SER A 227 5.44 17.80 37.49
N ASP A 228 4.58 16.82 37.26
CA ASP A 228 5.01 15.44 37.05
C ASP A 228 5.80 15.36 35.73
N ASN A 229 6.93 16.06 35.69
CA ASN A 229 8.00 15.82 34.74
C ASN A 229 8.82 14.65 35.27
N LYS A 230 8.25 13.44 35.15
CA LYS A 230 9.08 12.25 34.95
C LYS A 230 9.31 12.12 33.45
N THR A 231 10.30 12.84 32.93
CA THR A 231 11.06 12.41 31.76
C THR A 231 11.81 11.13 32.16
N GLY A 232 11.09 10.01 32.23
CA GLY A 232 11.68 8.69 32.44
C GLY A 232 12.32 8.23 31.14
N ASP A 233 13.55 7.75 31.22
CA ASP A 233 14.37 7.24 30.12
C ASP A 233 13.57 6.37 29.15
N SER A 234 13.08 7.00 28.07
CA SER A 234 12.31 6.31 27.05
C SER A 234 13.25 5.48 26.20
N LEU A 235 13.02 4.17 26.18
CA LEU A 235 13.85 3.23 25.45
C LEU A 235 13.64 3.38 23.95
N ASN A 236 14.70 3.10 23.19
CA ASN A 236 14.64 2.91 21.74
C ASN A 236 14.85 1.42 21.42
N LEU A 237 14.29 0.97 20.31
CA LEU A 237 14.44 -0.40 19.82
C LEU A 237 14.90 -0.39 18.37
N VAL A 238 15.90 -1.20 18.07
CA VAL A 238 16.37 -1.47 16.71
C VAL A 238 16.42 -2.98 16.50
N ILE A 239 15.61 -3.47 15.56
CA ILE A 239 15.57 -4.89 15.16
C ILE A 239 16.03 -5.05 13.72
N ASN A 240 17.01 -5.93 13.50
CA ASN A 240 17.36 -6.43 12.17
C ASN A 240 17.07 -7.93 12.07
N GLY A 241 15.93 -8.27 11.48
CA GLY A 241 15.48 -9.64 11.31
C GLY A 241 16.27 -10.43 10.26
N GLU A 242 16.93 -9.77 9.30
CA GLU A 242 17.54 -10.39 8.10
C GLU A 242 16.53 -11.25 7.30
N CYS A 243 16.20 -12.43 7.78
CA CYS A 243 15.17 -13.31 7.21
C CYS A 243 14.14 -13.79 8.25
N ALA A 244 14.31 -13.49 9.53
CA ALA A 244 13.38 -13.92 10.57
C ALA A 244 12.10 -13.10 10.60
N ASP A 245 11.03 -13.77 11.02
CA ASP A 245 9.78 -13.13 11.35
C ASP A 245 9.93 -12.35 12.66
N VAL A 246 9.48 -11.11 12.67
CA VAL A 246 9.56 -10.22 13.83
C VAL A 246 8.15 -9.96 14.34
N THR A 247 7.86 -10.41 15.55
CA THR A 247 6.60 -10.12 16.23
C THR A 247 6.86 -9.25 17.45
N ILE A 248 6.19 -8.11 17.53
CA ILE A 248 6.33 -7.14 18.61
C ILE A 248 4.96 -6.94 19.26
N VAL A 249 4.91 -7.12 20.58
CA VAL A 249 3.67 -7.00 21.37
C VAL A 249 3.90 -6.14 22.60
N LYS A 250 2.82 -5.62 23.18
CA LYS A 250 2.87 -5.00 24.51
C LYS A 250 3.21 -6.03 25.58
N SER A 251 4.15 -5.69 26.46
CA SER A 251 4.54 -6.49 27.61
C SER A 251 3.47 -6.45 28.72
N PRO A 252 3.09 -7.60 29.29
CA PRO A 252 2.24 -7.65 30.49
C PRO A 252 2.94 -7.09 31.74
N ASN A 253 4.27 -7.17 31.81
CA ASN A 253 5.05 -6.89 33.01
C ASN A 253 5.85 -5.58 32.93
N GLN A 254 5.59 -4.76 31.91
CA GLN A 254 6.30 -3.50 31.62
C GLN A 254 7.82 -3.63 31.40
N LYS A 255 8.38 -4.84 31.36
CA LYS A 255 9.78 -5.08 30.99
C LYS A 255 9.87 -5.37 29.50
N MET A 256 11.03 -5.06 28.91
CA MET A 256 11.30 -5.46 27.54
C MET A 256 11.86 -6.88 27.53
N ASN A 257 11.20 -7.81 26.84
CA ASN A 257 11.67 -9.19 26.69
C ASN A 257 11.90 -9.48 25.20
N ILE A 258 13.04 -10.07 24.87
CA ILE A 258 13.37 -10.48 23.50
C ILE A 258 13.60 -11.98 23.51
N ASN A 259 12.78 -12.71 22.78
CA ASN A 259 12.88 -14.14 22.60
C ASN A 259 13.18 -14.48 21.13
N TYR A 260 14.28 -15.16 20.90
CA TYR A 260 14.68 -15.67 19.59
C TYR A 260 14.50 -17.19 19.56
N VAL A 261 13.84 -17.67 18.52
CA VAL A 261 13.65 -19.09 18.25
C VAL A 261 14.24 -19.43 16.88
N ASN A 262 15.05 -20.49 16.81
CA ASN A 262 15.59 -21.05 15.57
C ASN A 262 15.32 -22.56 15.49
N ASN A 263 14.27 -22.93 14.77
CA ASN A 263 13.89 -24.32 14.52
C ASN A 263 14.56 -24.90 13.26
N GLY A 264 15.59 -24.25 12.74
CA GLY A 264 16.29 -24.68 11.54
C GLY A 264 17.11 -25.96 11.74
N ASN A 265 17.51 -26.58 10.63
CA ASN A 265 18.43 -27.72 10.68
C ASN A 265 19.83 -27.28 11.19
N GLU A 266 20.68 -28.23 11.60
CA GLU A 266 22.00 -27.92 12.17
C GLU A 266 22.89 -27.08 11.24
N ARG A 267 22.71 -27.18 9.90
CA ARG A 267 23.37 -26.29 8.93
C ARG A 267 22.87 -24.85 9.08
N GLN A 268 21.56 -24.61 9.09
CA GLN A 268 20.96 -23.27 9.26
C GLN A 268 21.38 -22.61 10.59
N LYS A 269 21.43 -23.36 11.69
CA LYS A 269 21.92 -22.86 13.00
C LYS A 269 23.39 -22.43 12.97
N GLN A 270 24.21 -23.01 12.09
CA GLN A 270 25.62 -22.64 11.93
C GLN A 270 25.82 -21.41 11.01
N PHE A 271 24.81 -21.03 10.20
CA PHE A 271 24.90 -19.89 9.29
C PHE A 271 24.47 -18.56 9.93
N PHE A 272 23.53 -18.60 10.87
CA PHE A 272 22.92 -17.43 11.48
C PHE A 272 23.19 -17.36 12.98
N GLU A 273 23.61 -16.20 13.45
CA GLU A 273 23.76 -15.90 14.87
C GLU A 273 22.80 -14.78 15.27
N PHE A 274 22.03 -15.01 16.33
CA PHE A 274 21.28 -13.97 17.00
C PHE A 274 22.18 -13.16 17.91
N TYR A 275 22.02 -11.84 17.88
CA TYR A 275 22.67 -10.91 18.80
C TYR A 275 21.61 -10.04 19.46
N SER A 276 21.87 -9.64 20.70
CA SER A 276 21.12 -8.58 21.35
C SER A 276 21.93 -7.94 22.47
N TYR A 277 21.96 -6.62 22.48
CA TYR A 277 22.72 -5.80 23.43
C TYR A 277 22.05 -4.45 23.64
N LYS A 278 22.36 -3.80 24.77
CA LYS A 278 21.89 -2.45 25.11
C LYS A 278 23.07 -1.49 25.03
N GLU A 279 22.90 -0.37 24.32
CA GLU A 279 23.86 0.73 24.28
C GLU A 279 23.13 2.02 24.62
N GLY A 280 23.43 2.59 25.78
CA GLY A 280 22.65 3.70 26.34
C GLY A 280 21.18 3.31 26.53
N ASN A 281 20.28 4.08 25.94
CA ASN A 281 18.82 3.84 25.97
C ASN A 281 18.32 3.03 24.76
N THR A 282 19.21 2.56 23.88
CA THR A 282 18.84 1.82 22.68
C THR A 282 19.14 0.34 22.86
N ILE A 283 18.13 -0.49 22.61
CA ILE A 283 18.26 -1.95 22.60
C ILE A 283 18.33 -2.39 21.16
N TYR A 284 19.42 -3.08 20.83
CA TYR A 284 19.65 -3.68 19.53
C TYR A 284 19.38 -5.18 19.64
N ALA A 285 18.65 -5.72 18.66
CA ALA A 285 18.48 -7.15 18.48
C ALA A 285 18.48 -7.49 16.99
N GLY A 286 18.89 -8.69 16.64
CA GLY A 286 18.84 -9.11 15.25
C GLY A 286 19.61 -10.37 14.97
N ILE A 287 19.65 -10.72 13.70
CA ILE A 287 20.36 -11.88 13.19
C ILE A 287 21.45 -11.40 12.25
N ARG A 288 22.63 -12.05 12.31
CA ARG A 288 23.72 -11.81 11.38
C ARG A 288 24.23 -13.12 10.79
N ARG A 289 24.75 -13.04 9.56
CA ARG A 289 25.37 -14.18 8.88
C ARG A 289 26.81 -14.36 9.35
N VAL A 290 27.15 -15.56 9.80
CA VAL A 290 28.51 -15.92 10.28
C VAL A 290 29.19 -17.03 9.47
N GLY A 291 28.45 -17.82 8.69
CA GLY A 291 29.01 -18.87 7.83
C GLY A 291 29.57 -18.38 6.49
N LYS A 292 30.53 -19.13 5.90
CA LYS A 292 31.00 -18.93 4.51
C LYS A 292 30.03 -19.63 3.55
N ALA A 293 29.58 -18.90 2.53
CA ALA A 293 28.55 -19.33 1.59
C ALA A 293 28.80 -20.73 1.00
N VAL A 294 27.89 -21.65 1.28
CA VAL A 294 27.60 -22.82 0.46
C VAL A 294 26.14 -22.68 0.03
N PHE A 295 25.91 -22.95 -1.26
CA PHE A 295 24.72 -22.74 -2.09
C PHE A 295 23.34 -22.77 -1.40
N LEU A 296 22.45 -21.87 -1.83
CA LEU A 296 21.25 -21.40 -1.11
C LEU A 296 19.97 -21.75 -1.87
N PHE A 297 19.80 -23.03 -2.23
CA PHE A 297 18.56 -23.53 -2.82
C PHE A 297 18.00 -24.58 -1.87
N HIS A 298 16.78 -24.35 -1.38
CA HIS A 298 16.03 -25.10 -0.35
C HIS A 298 16.15 -24.63 1.11
N LEU A 299 16.08 -23.32 1.36
CA LEU A 299 15.50 -22.86 2.64
C LEU A 299 13.96 -22.93 2.52
N ASN A 300 13.38 -24.12 2.69
CA ASN A 300 11.94 -24.23 2.90
C ASN A 300 11.58 -23.68 4.29
N HIS A 301 10.76 -22.62 4.30
CA HIS A 301 10.11 -21.93 5.42
C HIS A 301 10.96 -21.44 6.61
N ASN A 302 10.85 -20.13 6.87
CA ASN A 302 11.36 -19.40 8.02
C ASN A 302 11.16 -20.15 9.34
N SER A 303 12.21 -20.80 9.81
CA SER A 303 12.26 -21.43 11.13
C SER A 303 12.79 -20.49 12.21
N MET A 304 13.09 -19.24 11.84
CA MET A 304 13.64 -18.22 12.73
C MET A 304 12.60 -17.13 13.03
N SER A 305 12.38 -16.86 14.32
CA SER A 305 11.46 -15.81 14.77
C SER A 305 12.05 -15.02 15.93
N ILE A 306 11.89 -13.69 15.89
CA ILE A 306 12.21 -12.76 16.98
C ILE A 306 10.89 -12.25 17.56
N HIS A 307 10.60 -12.62 18.79
CA HIS A 307 9.46 -12.12 19.55
C HIS A 307 9.93 -11.06 20.56
N VAL A 308 9.34 -9.87 20.53
CA VAL A 308 9.69 -8.76 21.42
C VAL A 308 8.46 -8.28 22.18
N GLU A 309 8.54 -8.31 23.50
CA GLU A 309 7.56 -7.68 24.38
C GLU A 309 8.09 -6.30 24.80
N LEU A 310 7.26 -5.26 24.69
CA LEU A 310 7.66 -3.88 24.94
C LEU A 310 7.01 -3.25 26.17
N PRO A 311 7.69 -2.31 26.85
CA PRO A 311 7.05 -1.49 27.88
C PRO A 311 5.90 -0.65 27.30
N GLU A 312 5.19 0.07 28.17
CA GLU A 312 3.98 0.83 27.81
C GLU A 312 4.18 1.89 26.72
N SER A 313 5.36 2.50 26.64
CA SER A 313 5.70 3.46 25.59
C SER A 313 7.18 3.46 25.27
N MET A 314 7.48 3.58 23.98
CA MET A 314 8.84 3.71 23.44
C MET A 314 9.07 5.10 22.84
N ASN A 315 10.33 5.49 22.66
CA ASN A 315 10.65 6.71 21.92
C ASN A 315 10.74 6.40 20.42
N ASN A 316 11.80 5.72 20.00
CA ASN A 316 12.01 5.32 18.61
C ASN A 316 12.02 3.82 18.46
N MET A 317 11.41 3.34 17.38
CA MET A 317 11.44 1.93 16.99
C MET A 317 11.79 1.82 15.50
N ASP A 318 12.85 1.09 15.20
CA ASP A 318 13.28 0.75 13.83
C ASP A 318 13.29 -0.77 13.67
N VAL A 319 12.42 -1.31 12.82
CA VAL A 319 12.26 -2.75 12.62
C VAL A 319 12.43 -3.05 11.15
N LYS A 320 13.43 -3.86 10.82
CA LYS A 320 13.76 -4.21 9.45
C LYS A 320 13.93 -5.70 9.26
N THR A 321 13.54 -6.19 8.11
CA THR A 321 13.77 -7.56 7.65
C THR A 321 13.93 -7.57 6.13
N ALA A 322 14.64 -8.54 5.56
CA ALA A 322 14.63 -8.72 4.11
C ALA A 322 13.39 -9.54 3.72
N SER A 323 13.22 -10.74 4.28
CA SER A 323 12.19 -11.69 3.82
C SER A 323 11.18 -12.15 4.86
N GLY A 324 11.40 -11.88 6.16
CA GLY A 324 10.46 -12.30 7.21
C GLY A 324 9.27 -11.36 7.36
N ASP A 325 8.20 -11.84 7.98
CA ASP A 325 7.04 -10.99 8.27
C ASP A 325 7.32 -10.07 9.47
N ILE A 326 6.73 -8.86 9.46
CA ILE A 326 6.77 -7.95 10.61
C ILE A 326 5.37 -7.75 11.15
N LYS A 327 5.16 -8.08 12.42
CA LYS A 327 3.87 -7.95 13.11
C LYS A 327 4.01 -7.10 14.36
N LEU A 328 3.28 -5.98 14.43
CA LEU A 328 3.24 -5.09 15.60
C LEU A 328 1.81 -5.06 16.16
N PHE A 329 1.64 -5.45 17.41
CA PHE A 329 0.35 -5.47 18.10
C PHE A 329 0.41 -4.65 19.40
N ASP A 330 -0.54 -3.73 19.58
CA ASP A 330 -0.68 -2.92 20.80
C ASP A 330 0.56 -2.05 21.12
N VAL A 331 1.19 -1.52 20.08
CA VAL A 331 2.46 -0.77 20.20
C VAL A 331 2.20 0.72 20.31
N LYS A 332 2.88 1.38 21.26
CA LYS A 332 2.91 2.83 21.41
C LYS A 332 4.34 3.36 21.37
N ALA A 333 4.66 4.22 20.41
CA ALA A 333 5.97 4.87 20.33
C ALA A 333 5.90 6.24 19.67
N GLU A 334 6.82 7.17 19.98
CA GLU A 334 6.83 8.47 19.31
C GLU A 334 7.10 8.34 17.80
N ARG A 335 8.11 7.55 17.43
CA ARG A 335 8.46 7.26 16.03
C ARG A 335 8.58 5.77 15.78
N ILE A 336 7.94 5.30 14.73
CA ILE A 336 8.01 3.91 14.27
C ILE A 336 8.43 3.89 12.81
N ILE A 337 9.50 3.16 12.51
CA ILE A 337 9.99 2.90 11.17
C ILE A 337 9.97 1.38 10.97
N VAL A 338 9.24 0.93 9.95
CA VAL A 338 9.14 -0.48 9.59
C VAL A 338 9.58 -0.67 8.14
N GLY A 339 10.46 -1.63 7.90
CA GLY A 339 11.02 -1.92 6.58
C GLY A 339 11.05 -3.41 6.28
N ALA A 340 10.46 -3.83 5.15
CA ALA A 340 10.63 -5.18 4.62
C ALA A 340 11.08 -5.12 3.15
N ALA A 341 11.81 -6.13 2.65
CA ALA A 341 12.00 -6.28 1.21
C ALA A 341 10.80 -7.05 0.63
N SER A 342 10.49 -8.24 1.14
CA SER A 342 9.42 -9.09 0.59
C SER A 342 8.41 -9.65 1.59
N GLY A 343 8.67 -9.57 2.90
CA GLY A 343 7.74 -10.06 3.91
C GLY A 343 6.52 -9.17 4.13
N GLU A 344 5.45 -9.73 4.68
CA GLU A 344 4.22 -8.99 5.00
C GLU A 344 4.45 -8.09 6.23
N ILE A 345 3.90 -6.88 6.19
CA ILE A 345 3.92 -5.96 7.34
C ILE A 345 2.50 -5.79 7.88
N THR A 346 2.24 -6.29 9.08
CA THR A 346 0.96 -6.14 9.77
C THR A 346 1.11 -5.25 11.01
N LEU A 347 0.37 -4.14 11.08
CA LEU A 347 0.28 -3.29 12.26
C LEU A 347 -1.16 -3.24 12.74
N LYS A 348 -1.38 -3.57 14.02
CA LYS A 348 -2.71 -3.51 14.63
C LYS A 348 -2.69 -2.86 16.01
N ARG A 349 -3.59 -1.88 16.22
CA ARG A 349 -3.67 -1.07 17.45
C ARG A 349 -2.34 -0.36 17.75
N VAL A 350 -1.89 0.46 16.80
CA VAL A 350 -0.62 1.18 16.91
C VAL A 350 -0.86 2.67 17.12
N ILE A 351 -0.15 3.26 18.08
CA ILE A 351 -0.21 4.69 18.40
C ILE A 351 1.17 5.32 18.21
N SER A 352 1.27 6.38 17.40
CA SER A 352 2.54 7.08 17.21
C SER A 352 2.42 8.57 16.85
N THR A 353 3.53 9.29 16.82
CA THR A 353 3.58 10.63 16.21
C THR A 353 4.00 10.56 14.74
N ASP A 354 5.00 9.72 14.42
CA ASP A 354 5.51 9.54 13.06
C ASP A 354 5.66 8.05 12.75
N LEU A 355 4.76 7.51 11.90
CA LEU A 355 4.77 6.14 11.42
C LEU A 355 5.19 6.11 9.95
N ARG A 356 6.26 5.36 9.67
CA ARG A 356 6.80 5.17 8.33
C ARG A 356 6.97 3.69 8.03
N ILE A 357 6.31 3.22 7.00
CA ILE A 357 6.31 1.83 6.59
C ILE A 357 6.77 1.77 5.13
N LYS A 358 7.75 0.92 4.85
CA LYS A 358 8.25 0.70 3.51
C LYS A 358 8.39 -0.79 3.24
N CYS A 359 7.79 -1.25 2.16
CA CYS A 359 8.02 -2.58 1.63
C CYS A 359 8.54 -2.49 0.19
N ALA A 360 9.26 -3.50 -0.30
CA ALA A 360 9.49 -3.59 -1.75
C ALA A 360 8.32 -4.32 -2.41
N SER A 361 8.05 -5.56 -1.99
CA SER A 361 7.07 -6.41 -2.68
C SER A 361 6.04 -7.09 -1.78
N GLY A 362 6.19 -7.03 -0.46
CA GLY A 362 5.22 -7.58 0.48
C GLY A 362 4.05 -6.62 0.73
N ASP A 363 2.95 -7.19 1.21
CA ASP A 363 1.72 -6.47 1.52
C ASP A 363 1.83 -5.70 2.84
N ILE A 364 1.06 -4.61 2.95
CA ILE A 364 1.00 -3.76 4.13
C ILE A 364 -0.44 -3.74 4.65
N ASN A 365 -0.63 -4.28 5.85
CA ASN A 365 -1.92 -4.37 6.52
C ASN A 365 -1.92 -3.49 7.78
N LEU A 366 -2.77 -2.46 7.80
CA LEU A 366 -2.94 -1.53 8.91
C LEU A 366 -4.36 -1.61 9.47
N GLU A 367 -4.49 -1.83 10.77
CA GLU A 367 -5.79 -1.92 11.46
C GLU A 367 -5.77 -1.12 12.78
N THR A 368 -6.68 -0.16 12.95
CA THR A 368 -6.76 0.68 14.17
C THR A 368 -5.43 1.38 14.45
N VAL A 369 -5.07 2.34 13.61
CA VAL A 369 -3.82 3.10 13.74
C VAL A 369 -4.12 4.57 14.03
N ASN A 370 -3.55 5.08 15.13
CA ASN A 370 -3.61 6.49 15.50
C ASN A 370 -2.22 7.12 15.33
N SER A 371 -2.09 8.11 14.44
CA SER A 371 -0.80 8.79 14.25
C SER A 371 -0.94 10.27 13.96
N VAL A 372 0.07 11.10 14.25
CA VAL A 372 0.07 12.45 13.68
C VAL A 372 0.40 12.39 12.18
N LYS A 373 1.39 11.56 11.82
CA LYS A 373 1.82 11.36 10.43
C LYS A 373 1.94 9.87 10.12
N LEU A 374 1.25 9.41 9.08
CA LEU A 374 1.32 8.04 8.56
C LEU A 374 1.81 8.08 7.11
N ASN A 375 2.91 7.39 6.83
CA ASN A 375 3.38 7.14 5.47
C ASN A 375 3.59 5.64 5.31
N ALA A 376 2.82 5.01 4.42
CA ALA A 376 2.99 3.62 4.07
C ALA A 376 3.19 3.50 2.56
N GLY A 377 4.16 2.70 2.14
CA GLY A 377 4.32 2.44 0.72
C GLY A 377 5.06 1.18 0.36
N THR A 378 4.71 0.65 -0.80
CA THR A 378 5.24 -0.59 -1.39
C THR A 378 5.42 -0.42 -2.89
N MET A 379 6.34 -1.17 -3.50
CA MET A 379 6.50 -1.13 -4.96
C MET A 379 5.44 -1.98 -5.65
N SER A 380 5.16 -3.17 -5.13
CA SER A 380 4.29 -4.13 -5.81
C SER A 380 3.31 -4.89 -4.93
N GLY A 381 3.39 -4.78 -3.60
CA GLY A 381 2.41 -5.39 -2.71
C GLY A 381 1.14 -4.54 -2.60
N ASP A 382 0.10 -5.10 -2.00
CA ASP A 382 -1.14 -4.39 -1.74
C ASP A 382 -1.05 -3.61 -0.41
N ILE A 383 -1.79 -2.51 -0.31
CA ILE A 383 -1.92 -1.74 0.92
C ILE A 383 -3.38 -1.79 1.36
N LYS A 384 -3.64 -2.47 2.47
CA LYS A 384 -4.94 -2.46 3.15
C LYS A 384 -4.84 -1.64 4.43
N ALA A 385 -5.68 -0.62 4.57
CA ALA A 385 -5.70 0.21 5.76
C ALA A 385 -7.12 0.48 6.25
N ASP A 386 -7.44 0.04 7.47
CA ASP A 386 -8.75 0.21 8.07
C ASP A 386 -8.66 0.86 9.46
N ASP A 387 -9.64 1.70 9.79
CA ASP A 387 -9.74 2.42 11.06
C ASP A 387 -8.49 3.27 11.35
N LEU A 388 -8.30 4.32 10.54
CA LEU A 388 -7.16 5.24 10.66
C LEU A 388 -7.60 6.59 11.23
N ASP A 389 -6.91 7.06 12.26
CA ASP A 389 -7.04 8.43 12.79
C ASP A 389 -5.68 9.11 12.72
N ALA A 390 -5.50 10.00 11.73
CA ALA A 390 -4.24 10.71 11.60
C ALA A 390 -4.32 12.07 10.93
N LYS A 391 -3.50 13.05 11.33
CA LYS A 391 -3.53 14.36 10.66
C LYS A 391 -3.10 14.27 9.19
N PHE A 392 -2.08 13.47 8.91
CA PHE A 392 -1.57 13.26 7.56
C PHE A 392 -1.47 11.77 7.24
N VAL A 393 -2.10 11.34 6.16
CA VAL A 393 -2.04 9.97 5.63
C VAL A 393 -1.50 10.00 4.20
N SER A 394 -0.47 9.20 3.93
CA SER A 394 0.07 8.99 2.58
C SER A 394 0.25 7.49 2.34
N LEU A 395 -0.63 6.91 1.51
CA LEU A 395 -0.55 5.52 1.05
C LEU A 395 -0.08 5.50 -0.40
N LYS A 396 1.04 4.83 -0.68
CA LYS A 396 1.67 4.85 -2.01
C LYS A 396 2.04 3.45 -2.49
N SER A 397 1.50 3.07 -3.64
CA SER A 397 1.81 1.80 -4.29
C SER A 397 2.37 2.05 -5.70
N GLY A 398 3.34 1.24 -6.12
CA GLY A 398 3.75 1.20 -7.52
C GLY A 398 2.69 0.46 -8.34
N SER A 399 2.53 -0.83 -8.09
CA SER A 399 1.64 -1.68 -8.89
C SER A 399 0.55 -2.46 -8.14
N GLY A 400 0.61 -2.55 -6.81
CA GLY A 400 -0.45 -3.19 -6.03
C GLY A 400 -1.60 -2.25 -5.70
N ASP A 401 -2.71 -2.81 -5.25
CA ASP A 401 -3.95 -2.09 -4.99
C ASP A 401 -3.88 -1.37 -3.63
N ILE A 402 -4.63 -0.26 -3.52
CA ILE A 402 -4.77 0.48 -2.26
C ILE A 402 -6.24 0.42 -1.83
N GLU A 403 -6.53 -0.34 -0.79
CA GLU A 403 -7.86 -0.41 -0.17
C GLU A 403 -7.80 0.30 1.18
N ALA A 404 -8.56 1.38 1.34
CA ALA A 404 -8.54 2.15 2.57
C ALA A 404 -9.95 2.51 3.09
N GLY A 405 -10.18 2.23 4.37
CA GLY A 405 -11.48 2.27 5.02
C GLY A 405 -11.49 3.04 6.34
N ASN A 406 -12.63 3.66 6.65
CA ASN A 406 -12.88 4.28 7.97
C ASN A 406 -11.78 5.27 8.39
N ILE A 407 -11.41 6.19 7.51
CA ILE A 407 -10.30 7.12 7.72
C ILE A 407 -10.80 8.47 8.22
N THR A 408 -10.20 8.98 9.29
CA THR A 408 -10.33 10.37 9.74
C THR A 408 -8.98 11.06 9.63
N ALA A 409 -8.87 12.09 8.80
CA ALA A 409 -7.62 12.82 8.60
C ALA A 409 -7.78 14.31 8.27
N ASP A 410 -6.71 15.11 8.40
CA ASP A 410 -6.73 16.47 7.85
C ASP A 410 -6.37 16.42 6.36
N ILE A 411 -5.34 15.66 6.01
CA ILE A 411 -4.80 15.55 4.65
C ILE A 411 -4.59 14.09 4.28
N ILE A 412 -5.06 13.70 3.09
CA ILE A 412 -4.76 12.42 2.44
C ILE A 412 -4.02 12.69 1.12
N ASP A 413 -2.84 12.08 0.94
CA ASP A 413 -2.06 12.09 -0.31
C ASP A 413 -1.78 10.65 -0.76
N ASN A 414 -2.71 10.08 -1.52
CA ASN A 414 -2.61 8.71 -2.00
C ASN A 414 -2.24 8.69 -3.49
N SER A 415 -1.30 7.80 -3.85
CA SER A 415 -0.89 7.63 -5.24
C SER A 415 -0.61 6.18 -5.59
N SER A 416 -1.17 5.74 -6.71
CA SER A 416 -0.88 4.47 -7.36
C SER A 416 -0.37 4.71 -8.79
N ILE A 417 0.50 3.85 -9.33
CA ILE A 417 0.80 3.88 -10.77
C ILE A 417 -0.21 3.01 -11.49
N SER A 418 -0.25 1.71 -11.21
CA SER A 418 -1.10 0.77 -11.96
C SER A 418 -2.16 0.02 -11.17
N GLY A 419 -2.07 -0.01 -9.83
CA GLY A 419 -3.09 -0.66 -8.99
C GLY A 419 -4.32 0.22 -8.80
N ASP A 420 -5.45 -0.42 -8.50
CA ASP A 420 -6.73 0.24 -8.24
C ASP A 420 -6.69 0.93 -6.86
N VAL A 421 -7.46 2.02 -6.72
CA VAL A 421 -7.54 2.77 -5.47
C VAL A 421 -8.98 2.82 -5.00
N ASP A 422 -9.26 2.10 -3.93
CA ASP A 422 -10.58 1.97 -3.33
C ASP A 422 -10.61 2.65 -1.95
N LEU A 423 -11.43 3.68 -1.82
CA LEU A 423 -11.63 4.40 -0.56
C LEU A 423 -13.07 4.33 -0.09
N HIS A 424 -13.29 3.95 1.16
CA HIS A 424 -14.63 3.90 1.75
C HIS A 424 -14.72 4.58 3.13
N GLN A 425 -15.77 5.37 3.34
CA GLN A 425 -16.07 6.03 4.62
C GLN A 425 -14.94 6.96 5.12
N VAL A 426 -14.58 7.96 4.32
CA VAL A 426 -13.46 8.87 4.60
C VAL A 426 -13.94 10.25 5.06
N LYS A 427 -13.41 10.75 6.19
CA LYS A 427 -13.63 12.10 6.68
C LYS A 427 -12.31 12.86 6.62
N VAL A 428 -12.22 13.85 5.73
CA VAL A 428 -10.94 14.52 5.45
C VAL A 428 -11.10 15.98 5.09
N SER A 429 -10.18 16.86 5.49
CA SER A 429 -10.26 18.26 5.03
C SER A 429 -9.82 18.40 3.57
N GLU A 430 -8.67 17.84 3.22
CA GLU A 430 -8.10 17.86 1.87
C GLU A 430 -7.68 16.45 1.42
N CYS A 431 -8.19 16.00 0.28
CA CYS A 431 -7.86 14.69 -0.27
C CYS A 431 -7.28 14.81 -1.67
N LYS A 432 -6.17 14.11 -1.90
CA LYS A 432 -5.51 14.04 -3.20
C LYS A 432 -5.26 12.59 -3.57
N ILE A 433 -5.81 12.17 -4.70
CA ILE A 433 -5.73 10.79 -5.19
C ILE A 433 -5.24 10.81 -6.64
N ARG A 434 -4.21 10.01 -6.92
CA ARG A 434 -3.62 9.91 -8.26
C ARG A 434 -3.44 8.46 -8.66
N SER A 435 -3.91 8.12 -9.86
CA SER A 435 -3.64 6.84 -10.52
C SER A 435 -3.11 7.08 -11.94
N THR A 436 -2.20 6.25 -12.45
CA THR A 436 -1.87 6.30 -13.90
C THR A 436 -2.88 5.46 -14.68
N SER A 437 -2.99 4.17 -14.36
CA SER A 437 -3.83 3.23 -15.13
C SER A 437 -4.89 2.48 -14.33
N GLY A 438 -4.80 2.42 -13.00
CA GLY A 438 -5.81 1.78 -12.15
C GLY A 438 -7.12 2.59 -12.06
N ASP A 439 -8.23 1.89 -11.87
CA ASP A 439 -9.53 2.47 -11.58
C ASP A 439 -9.51 3.11 -10.17
N ILE A 440 -10.27 4.19 -9.98
CA ILE A 440 -10.43 4.87 -8.68
C ILE A 440 -11.90 4.74 -8.28
N ASP A 441 -12.20 4.04 -7.19
CA ASP A 441 -13.53 3.98 -6.58
C ASP A 441 -13.52 4.66 -5.20
N ILE A 442 -14.40 5.63 -5.01
CA ILE A 442 -14.56 6.34 -3.73
C ILE A 442 -16.03 6.27 -3.34
N ASP A 443 -16.34 5.64 -2.20
CA ASP A 443 -17.70 5.58 -1.66
C ASP A 443 -17.78 6.18 -0.26
N GLY A 444 -18.59 7.23 -0.11
CA GLY A 444 -18.87 7.85 1.18
C GLY A 444 -17.69 8.64 1.71
N MET A 445 -17.56 9.89 1.28
CA MET A 445 -16.53 10.79 1.81
C MET A 445 -17.10 12.17 2.15
N ASN A 446 -16.69 12.70 3.30
CA ASN A 446 -17.07 14.03 3.78
C ASN A 446 -15.83 14.92 3.83
N MET A 447 -15.82 16.01 3.07
CA MET A 447 -14.61 16.79 2.86
C MET A 447 -14.81 18.27 2.57
N ASN A 448 -13.73 19.06 2.70
CA ASN A 448 -13.74 20.44 2.21
C ASN A 448 -13.38 20.45 0.72
N ASN A 449 -12.20 19.96 0.36
CA ASN A 449 -11.73 19.88 -1.02
C ASN A 449 -11.14 18.50 -1.37
N THR A 450 -11.37 18.02 -2.59
CA THR A 450 -10.74 16.80 -3.13
C THR A 450 -10.27 16.98 -4.57
N ASP A 451 -9.09 16.45 -4.89
CA ASP A 451 -8.49 16.31 -6.23
C ASP A 451 -8.27 14.82 -6.53
N ALA A 452 -9.09 14.24 -7.39
CA ALA A 452 -8.96 12.86 -7.85
C ALA A 452 -8.63 12.83 -9.35
N SER A 453 -7.49 12.24 -9.71
CA SER A 453 -7.04 12.23 -11.10
C SER A 453 -6.52 10.85 -11.54
N CYS A 454 -6.88 10.46 -12.75
CA CYS A 454 -6.30 9.30 -13.42
C CYS A 454 -5.89 9.63 -14.85
N ILE A 455 -5.00 8.83 -15.46
CA ILE A 455 -4.73 8.97 -16.90
C ILE A 455 -5.71 8.09 -17.69
N SER A 456 -5.76 6.78 -17.44
CA SER A 456 -6.55 5.85 -18.25
C SER A 456 -7.60 5.00 -17.53
N GLY A 457 -7.61 4.97 -16.20
CA GLY A 457 -8.60 4.21 -15.42
C GLY A 457 -9.98 4.89 -15.36
N LYS A 458 -11.03 4.17 -14.98
CA LYS A 458 -12.34 4.76 -14.64
C LYS A 458 -12.26 5.45 -13.30
N ILE A 459 -12.98 6.56 -13.16
CA ILE A 459 -13.16 7.22 -11.86
C ILE A 459 -14.63 7.10 -11.48
N LYS A 460 -14.90 6.45 -10.36
CA LYS A 460 -16.24 6.30 -9.79
C LYS A 460 -16.22 6.89 -8.39
N ILE A 461 -17.04 7.91 -8.17
CA ILE A 461 -17.08 8.65 -6.91
C ILE A 461 -18.54 8.77 -6.49
N GLN A 462 -18.87 8.26 -5.30
CA GLN A 462 -20.24 8.15 -4.82
C GLN A 462 -20.38 8.64 -3.38
N LYS A 463 -21.55 9.21 -3.08
CA LYS A 463 -21.94 9.69 -1.74
C LYS A 463 -20.92 10.68 -1.15
N ILE A 464 -20.45 11.63 -1.96
CA ILE A 464 -19.55 12.70 -1.49
C ILE A 464 -20.34 13.89 -0.99
N CYS A 465 -19.97 14.42 0.18
CA CYS A 465 -20.46 15.68 0.71
C CYS A 465 -19.30 16.64 0.93
N GLY A 466 -19.40 17.90 0.48
CA GLY A 466 -18.32 18.86 0.69
C GLY A 466 -18.43 20.21 -0.01
N ASP A 467 -17.34 20.97 -0.03
CA ASP A 467 -17.31 22.30 -0.66
C ASP A 467 -16.82 22.25 -2.12
N GLY A 468 -15.74 21.52 -2.41
CA GLY A 468 -15.09 21.50 -3.72
C GLY A 468 -14.59 20.12 -4.15
N LEU A 469 -14.95 19.70 -5.36
CA LEU A 469 -14.47 18.46 -5.96
C LEU A 469 -13.85 18.73 -7.33
N VAL A 470 -12.64 18.23 -7.56
CA VAL A 470 -11.95 18.23 -8.85
C VAL A 470 -11.70 16.79 -9.26
N VAL A 471 -12.16 16.42 -10.45
CA VAL A 471 -11.99 15.08 -11.02
C VAL A 471 -11.48 15.20 -12.45
N GLY A 472 -10.39 14.49 -12.75
CA GLY A 472 -9.75 14.54 -14.06
C GLY A 472 -9.39 13.16 -14.58
N SER A 473 -9.72 12.88 -15.84
CA SER A 473 -9.24 11.70 -16.56
C SER A 473 -8.72 12.08 -17.95
N THR A 474 -7.72 11.37 -18.49
CA THR A 474 -7.37 11.55 -19.91
C THR A 474 -8.28 10.68 -20.78
N SER A 475 -8.35 9.37 -20.54
CA SER A 475 -9.13 8.45 -21.39
C SER A 475 -10.20 7.63 -20.67
N GLY A 476 -10.35 7.80 -19.36
CA GLY A 476 -11.33 7.09 -18.55
C GLY A 476 -12.70 7.75 -18.50
N ASN A 477 -13.72 6.93 -18.22
CA ASN A 477 -15.06 7.41 -17.91
C ASN A 477 -15.11 7.91 -16.46
N ILE A 478 -15.82 9.01 -16.25
CA ILE A 478 -16.01 9.62 -14.93
C ILE A 478 -17.48 9.47 -14.54
N THR A 479 -17.73 8.84 -13.39
CA THR A 479 -19.07 8.69 -12.81
C THR A 479 -19.09 9.32 -11.42
N LEU A 480 -19.92 10.35 -11.22
CA LEU A 480 -20.01 11.11 -9.98
C LEU A 480 -21.43 11.06 -9.41
N ASP A 481 -21.54 10.86 -8.10
CA ASP A 481 -22.75 11.03 -7.30
C ASP A 481 -22.41 11.86 -6.06
N VAL A 482 -22.71 13.17 -6.13
CA VAL A 482 -22.10 14.20 -5.27
C VAL A 482 -23.11 15.22 -4.75
N ASN A 483 -22.87 15.70 -3.53
CA ASN A 483 -23.55 16.83 -2.91
C ASN A 483 -22.48 17.85 -2.50
N VAL A 484 -22.05 18.68 -3.47
CA VAL A 484 -20.98 19.65 -3.30
C VAL A 484 -21.36 21.02 -3.84
N LYS A 485 -20.79 22.09 -3.28
CA LYS A 485 -21.04 23.45 -3.78
C LYS A 485 -20.36 23.71 -5.13
N ARG A 486 -19.15 23.17 -5.33
CA ARG A 486 -18.35 23.34 -6.56
C ARG A 486 -17.84 22.00 -7.04
N CYS A 487 -18.01 21.70 -8.32
CA CYS A 487 -17.52 20.48 -8.94
C CYS A 487 -16.87 20.81 -10.28
N HIS A 488 -15.65 20.32 -10.52
CA HIS A 488 -14.97 20.39 -11.81
C HIS A 488 -14.68 18.96 -12.27
N ALA A 489 -15.27 18.53 -13.38
CA ALA A 489 -15.13 17.18 -13.92
C ALA A 489 -14.67 17.22 -15.38
N SER A 490 -13.44 16.79 -15.66
CA SER A 490 -12.87 16.84 -17.01
C SER A 490 -12.39 15.47 -17.50
N SER A 491 -12.74 15.13 -18.74
CA SER A 491 -12.19 13.96 -19.44
C SER A 491 -11.72 14.34 -20.84
N LYS A 492 -10.64 13.79 -21.39
CA LYS A 492 -10.27 14.10 -22.79
C LYS A 492 -11.08 13.22 -23.76
N SER A 493 -11.12 11.91 -23.56
CA SER A 493 -11.80 10.98 -24.48
C SER A 493 -12.82 10.05 -23.82
N GLY A 494 -13.22 10.32 -22.58
CA GLY A 494 -14.22 9.56 -21.84
C GLY A 494 -15.55 10.30 -21.68
N ASN A 495 -16.59 9.55 -21.30
CA ASN A 495 -17.88 10.12 -20.94
C ASN A 495 -17.82 10.63 -19.49
N VAL A 496 -18.58 11.69 -19.22
CA VAL A 496 -18.78 12.21 -17.87
C VAL A 496 -20.26 12.05 -17.51
N ASP A 497 -20.55 11.28 -16.47
CA ASP A 497 -21.89 11.12 -15.90
C ASP A 497 -21.86 11.66 -14.47
N ALA A 498 -22.45 12.83 -14.24
CA ALA A 498 -22.43 13.48 -12.93
C ALA A 498 -23.85 13.69 -12.41
N ARG A 499 -24.13 13.11 -11.24
CA ARG A 499 -25.35 13.32 -10.47
C ARG A 499 -25.04 14.26 -9.32
N CYS A 500 -25.72 15.39 -9.29
CA CYS A 500 -25.56 16.43 -8.29
C CYS A 500 -26.85 16.54 -7.47
N GLU A 501 -26.74 16.35 -6.16
CA GLU A 501 -27.80 16.64 -5.20
C GLU A 501 -27.58 18.03 -4.59
N GLY A 502 -28.63 18.87 -4.60
CA GLY A 502 -28.54 20.26 -4.14
C GLY A 502 -28.08 21.24 -5.23
N ASP A 503 -27.90 22.49 -4.82
CA ASP A 503 -27.43 23.55 -5.70
C ASP A 503 -25.90 23.47 -5.88
N VAL A 504 -25.45 23.50 -7.14
CA VAL A 504 -24.04 23.28 -7.51
C VAL A 504 -23.55 24.28 -8.55
N ALA A 505 -22.30 24.70 -8.41
CA ALA A 505 -21.50 25.30 -9.47
C ALA A 505 -20.67 24.20 -10.15
N LEU A 506 -21.14 23.71 -11.30
CA LEU A 506 -20.53 22.60 -12.03
C LEU A 506 -19.79 23.09 -13.27
N GLU A 507 -18.54 22.70 -13.42
CA GLU A 507 -17.82 22.78 -14.68
C GLU A 507 -17.54 21.36 -15.19
N SER A 508 -18.02 21.03 -16.39
CA SER A 508 -17.81 19.71 -16.97
C SER A 508 -17.38 19.79 -18.43
N ASN A 509 -16.25 19.17 -18.74
CA ASN A 509 -15.60 19.29 -20.05
C ASN A 509 -15.23 17.91 -20.61
N SER A 510 -15.53 17.66 -21.89
CA SER A 510 -15.04 16.47 -22.61
C SER A 510 -14.64 16.75 -24.06
N THR A 511 -13.44 16.37 -24.51
CA THR A 511 -13.08 16.60 -25.93
C THR A 511 -13.87 15.66 -26.85
N SER A 512 -13.87 14.36 -26.54
CA SER A 512 -14.58 13.33 -27.32
C SER A 512 -15.33 12.39 -26.38
N GLY A 513 -16.56 12.74 -26.02
CA GLY A 513 -17.38 11.97 -25.09
C GLY A 513 -18.69 12.68 -24.76
N ASN A 514 -19.70 11.91 -24.36
CA ASN A 514 -20.98 12.47 -23.94
C ASN A 514 -20.89 12.97 -22.50
N ILE A 515 -21.59 14.07 -22.21
CA ILE A 515 -21.74 14.60 -20.86
C ILE A 515 -23.19 14.45 -20.44
N LYS A 516 -23.42 13.73 -19.35
CA LYS A 516 -24.73 13.54 -18.74
C LYS A 516 -24.73 14.14 -17.35
N ILE A 517 -25.65 15.04 -17.09
CA ILE A 517 -25.82 15.70 -15.80
C ILE A 517 -27.21 15.35 -15.25
N GLY A 518 -27.25 14.77 -14.06
CA GLY A 518 -28.45 14.65 -13.24
C GLY A 518 -28.46 15.74 -12.18
N LEU A 519 -29.41 16.68 -12.21
CA LEU A 519 -29.48 17.78 -11.26
C LEU A 519 -30.74 17.69 -10.40
N LYS A 520 -30.56 17.31 -9.13
CA LYS A 520 -31.63 17.25 -8.14
C LYS A 520 -31.51 18.40 -7.14
N ASN A 521 -31.95 19.59 -7.54
CA ASN A 521 -31.86 20.81 -6.74
C ASN A 521 -33.22 21.36 -6.29
N PHE A 522 -34.21 20.48 -6.12
CA PHE A 522 -35.52 20.80 -5.53
C PHE A 522 -36.28 21.94 -6.22
N GLY A 523 -36.05 22.16 -7.51
CA GLY A 523 -36.76 23.19 -8.28
C GLY A 523 -36.18 24.61 -8.15
N ASN A 524 -34.97 24.77 -7.58
CA ASN A 524 -34.31 26.07 -7.49
C ASN A 524 -33.87 26.63 -8.86
N GLY A 525 -34.02 25.85 -9.93
CA GLY A 525 -33.71 26.26 -11.30
C GLY A 525 -32.21 26.25 -11.58
N TYR A 526 -31.82 26.64 -12.80
CA TYR A 526 -30.44 26.55 -13.27
C TYR A 526 -30.07 27.65 -14.26
N ARG A 527 -28.76 27.88 -14.41
CA ARG A 527 -28.12 28.57 -15.55
C ARG A 527 -27.11 27.60 -16.17
N VAL A 528 -27.34 27.20 -17.42
CA VAL A 528 -26.45 26.32 -18.19
C VAL A 528 -25.82 27.11 -19.32
N GLU A 529 -24.50 27.18 -19.33
CA GLU A 529 -23.72 27.59 -20.49
C GLU A 529 -23.19 26.34 -21.20
N SER A 530 -23.73 26.06 -22.37
CA SER A 530 -23.37 24.89 -23.17
C SER A 530 -22.53 25.30 -24.37
N ARG A 531 -21.42 24.59 -24.61
CA ARG A 531 -20.57 24.76 -25.80
C ARG A 531 -20.34 23.40 -26.45
N THR A 532 -20.89 23.19 -27.65
CA THR A 532 -20.64 22.01 -28.48
C THR A 532 -20.37 22.34 -29.94
N THR A 533 -19.47 21.59 -30.58
CA THR A 533 -19.14 21.76 -32.01
C THR A 533 -20.00 20.85 -32.89
N SER A 534 -20.02 19.54 -32.62
CA SER A 534 -20.74 18.55 -33.46
C SER A 534 -21.92 17.86 -32.78
N GLY A 535 -22.14 18.09 -31.48
CA GLY A 535 -23.23 17.46 -30.71
C GLY A 535 -24.44 18.35 -30.48
N VAL A 536 -25.44 17.80 -29.78
CA VAL A 536 -26.64 18.53 -29.36
C VAL A 536 -26.77 18.59 -27.85
N LEU A 537 -27.46 19.63 -27.37
CA LEU A 537 -27.90 19.73 -25.98
C LEU A 537 -29.37 19.30 -25.87
N ASN A 538 -29.66 18.44 -24.90
CA ASN A 538 -31.02 18.10 -24.49
C ASN A 538 -31.19 18.40 -22.99
N ILE A 539 -32.27 19.10 -22.65
CA ILE A 539 -32.60 19.44 -21.28
C ILE A 539 -33.97 18.88 -20.94
N LYS A 540 -34.05 18.11 -19.87
CA LYS A 540 -35.28 17.75 -19.19
C LYS A 540 -35.17 18.27 -17.76
N TYR A 541 -36.09 19.13 -17.35
CA TYR A 541 -36.11 19.66 -16.00
C TYR A 541 -37.56 19.90 -15.58
N GLN A 542 -38.03 19.16 -14.58
CA GLN A 542 -39.42 19.08 -14.15
C GLN A 542 -40.32 18.71 -15.33
N ASP A 543 -41.37 19.49 -15.58
CA ASP A 543 -42.28 19.31 -16.72
C ASP A 543 -41.70 19.86 -18.05
N MET A 544 -40.54 20.51 -18.02
CA MET A 544 -39.93 21.13 -19.19
C MET A 544 -39.06 20.12 -19.95
N ILE A 545 -39.31 19.98 -21.25
CA ILE A 545 -38.50 19.18 -22.17
C ILE A 545 -38.06 20.06 -23.34
N GLN A 546 -36.75 20.18 -23.53
CA GLN A 546 -36.12 20.88 -24.66
C GLN A 546 -35.09 19.97 -25.31
N SER A 547 -35.15 19.83 -26.63
CA SER A 547 -34.30 18.92 -27.39
C SER A 547 -33.62 19.64 -28.56
N ASN A 548 -32.49 19.11 -29.01
CA ASN A 548 -31.72 19.63 -30.16
C ASN A 548 -31.31 21.11 -30.00
N LEU A 549 -30.98 21.51 -28.78
CA LEU A 549 -30.42 22.82 -28.48
C LEU A 549 -28.97 22.92 -28.97
N ARG A 550 -28.53 24.12 -29.35
CA ARG A 550 -27.17 24.41 -29.81
C ARG A 550 -26.37 25.07 -28.67
N SER A 551 -25.12 25.43 -28.96
CA SER A 551 -24.30 26.23 -28.04
C SER A 551 -25.00 27.55 -27.66
N GLY A 552 -24.99 27.88 -26.38
CA GLY A 552 -25.67 29.05 -25.85
C GLY A 552 -25.87 28.99 -24.33
N THR A 553 -26.51 30.01 -23.80
CA THR A 553 -26.87 30.10 -22.38
C THR A 553 -28.37 29.86 -22.22
N TYR A 554 -28.72 28.91 -21.35
CA TYR A 554 -30.09 28.51 -21.05
C TYR A 554 -30.35 28.71 -19.56
N THR A 555 -31.46 29.37 -19.22
CA THR A 555 -31.81 29.68 -17.82
C THR A 555 -33.22 29.22 -17.51
N TYR A 556 -33.42 28.77 -16.27
CA TYR A 556 -34.72 28.38 -15.74
C TYR A 556 -34.82 28.73 -14.25
N GLY A 557 -35.98 29.19 -13.79
CA GLY A 557 -36.25 29.44 -12.38
C GLY A 557 -35.32 30.48 -11.73
N LYS A 558 -34.97 30.25 -10.46
CA LYS A 558 -34.15 31.17 -9.63
C LYS A 558 -32.65 31.03 -9.89
N GLN A 559 -32.23 30.12 -10.77
CA GLN A 559 -30.82 29.85 -11.10
C GLN A 559 -30.01 29.43 -9.87
N GLY A 560 -30.56 28.55 -9.04
CA GLY A 560 -29.85 28.02 -7.86
C GLY A 560 -28.55 27.28 -8.21
N SER A 561 -28.51 26.63 -9.39
CA SER A 561 -27.32 25.95 -9.91
C SER A 561 -26.75 26.65 -11.14
N GLU A 562 -25.42 26.74 -11.23
CA GLU A 562 -24.71 27.29 -12.39
C GLU A 562 -23.84 26.20 -13.00
N MET A 563 -23.98 25.97 -14.31
CA MET A 563 -23.31 24.87 -14.99
C MET A 563 -22.64 25.35 -16.27
N MET A 564 -21.34 25.16 -16.38
CA MET A 564 -20.57 25.37 -17.61
C MET A 564 -20.19 24.01 -18.18
N ILE A 565 -20.76 23.68 -19.34
CA ILE A 565 -20.61 22.35 -19.93
C ILE A 565 -20.07 22.49 -21.34
N SER A 566 -18.96 21.83 -21.65
CA SER A 566 -18.38 21.88 -22.99
C SER A 566 -17.97 20.52 -23.53
N THR A 567 -18.25 20.29 -24.82
CA THR A 567 -17.69 19.15 -25.55
C THR A 567 -17.39 19.45 -27.00
N VAL A 568 -16.32 18.90 -27.59
CA VAL A 568 -16.06 19.10 -29.03
C VAL A 568 -16.90 18.11 -29.85
N SER A 569 -16.84 16.82 -29.49
CA SER A 569 -17.56 15.75 -30.16
C SER A 569 -18.29 14.85 -29.16
N GLY A 570 -19.57 15.14 -28.93
CA GLY A 570 -20.44 14.40 -28.01
C GLY A 570 -21.74 15.15 -27.70
N ASP A 571 -22.75 14.42 -27.26
CA ASP A 571 -24.02 15.01 -26.81
C ASP A 571 -23.94 15.45 -25.35
N ILE A 572 -24.65 16.54 -25.04
CA ILE A 572 -24.88 16.99 -23.67
C ILE A 572 -26.32 16.68 -23.29
N ARG A 573 -26.52 16.05 -22.13
CA ARG A 573 -27.85 15.80 -21.57
C ARG A 573 -27.92 16.29 -20.14
N LEU A 574 -28.92 17.12 -19.85
CA LEU A 574 -29.30 17.53 -18.50
C LEU A 574 -30.66 16.94 -18.16
N THR A 575 -30.76 16.28 -17.01
CA THR A 575 -31.99 15.68 -16.48
C THR A 575 -32.11 16.02 -14.99
N ASP A 576 -33.33 16.10 -14.46
CA ASP A 576 -33.59 16.22 -13.00
C ASP A 576 -34.19 14.97 -12.37
#